data_AF-A0A7S5C265-F1
#
_entry.id   AF-A0A7S5C265-F1
#
_cell.length_a   1.000
_cell.length_b   1.000
_cell.length_c   1.000
_cell.angle_alpha   90.00
_cell.angle_beta   90.00
_cell.angle_gamma   90.00
#
_symmetry.space_group_name_H-M   'P 1'
#
loop_
_entity.id
_entity.type
_entity.pdbx_description
1 polymer ?
#
loop_
_entity_poly.entity_id
_entity_poly.type
_entity_poly.pdbx_seq_one_letter_code
_entity_poly.pdbx_strand_id
1 'polypeptide(L)'
;QVQLQQWGAGLLKPSETLSLTCAVYGGSFSGNQWSWIRQPPGKGLEWIGEINHSGGNNYNPSLKSRVTISVDTSKNQFSLKLSSVTAADTAVYYCARQPRRLQLWPQNYWYFDLWGRGTLVTVSS
;
A
#
# COMPACT_ATOMS: atom_id res chain seq x y z
N GLN A 1 19.65 -5.30 -6.21
CA GLN A 1 18.47 -5.96 -5.60
C GLN A 1 17.40 -4.89 -5.41
N VAL A 2 16.14 -5.18 -5.75
CA VAL A 2 15.03 -4.21 -5.59
C VAL A 2 14.67 -4.09 -4.11
N GLN A 3 14.44 -2.88 -3.62
CA GLN A 3 14.08 -2.62 -2.22
C GLN A 3 12.89 -1.67 -2.12
N LEU A 4 12.03 -1.91 -1.13
CA LEU A 4 10.90 -1.07 -0.77
C LEU A 4 11.14 -0.43 0.60
N GLN A 5 11.22 0.89 0.62
CA GLN A 5 11.39 1.66 1.85
C GLN A 5 10.10 2.42 2.17
N GLN A 6 9.55 2.18 3.37
CA GLN A 6 8.30 2.77 3.82
C GLN A 6 8.52 3.74 4.97
N TRP A 7 7.74 4.82 5.00
CA TRP A 7 7.70 5.78 6.10
C TRP A 7 6.34 6.48 6.16
N GLY A 8 6.07 7.18 7.26
CA GLY A 8 4.83 7.94 7.48
C GLY A 8 4.43 7.99 8.94
N ALA A 9 3.16 8.33 9.21
CA ALA A 9 2.65 8.47 10.57
C ALA A 9 2.61 7.12 11.32
N GLY A 10 3.02 7.13 12.59
CA GLY A 10 3.04 5.93 13.45
C GLY A 10 1.99 5.94 14.58
N LEU A 11 1.66 7.11 15.13
CA LEU A 11 0.61 7.28 16.13
C LEU A 11 -0.34 8.38 15.67
N LEU A 12 -1.64 8.12 15.71
CA LEU A 12 -2.69 9.02 15.28
C LEU A 12 -3.84 9.01 16.29
N LYS A 13 -4.58 10.10 16.34
CA LYS A 13 -5.86 10.20 17.04
C LYS A 13 -7.01 9.84 16.10
N PRO A 14 -8.17 9.42 16.65
CA PRO A 14 -9.36 9.22 15.84
C PRO A 14 -9.71 10.47 15.01
N SER A 15 -10.26 10.25 13.82
CA SER A 15 -10.62 11.29 12.83
C SER A 15 -9.45 11.96 12.09
N GLU A 16 -8.19 11.70 12.48
CA GLU A 16 -7.04 12.17 11.72
C GLU A 16 -6.89 11.43 10.37
N THR A 17 -5.93 11.86 9.57
CA THR A 17 -5.60 11.23 8.29
C THR A 17 -4.25 10.54 8.40
N LEU A 18 -4.24 9.22 8.19
CA LEU A 18 -3.01 8.46 8.00
C LEU A 18 -2.39 8.82 6.64
N SER A 19 -1.09 9.09 6.63
CA SER A 19 -0.30 9.25 5.41
C SER A 19 0.94 8.37 5.47
N LEU A 20 1.06 7.46 4.51
CA LEU A 20 2.22 6.58 4.32
C LEU A 20 2.78 6.75 2.91
N THR A 21 4.09 6.58 2.78
CA THR A 21 4.79 6.61 1.49
C THR A 21 5.69 5.37 1.40
N CYS A 22 5.80 4.82 0.18
CA CYS A 22 6.71 3.75 -0.16
C CYS A 22 7.55 4.16 -1.37
N ALA A 23 8.87 4.14 -1.24
CA ALA A 23 9.83 4.35 -2.34
C ALA A 23 10.40 3.03 -2.84
N VAL A 24 10.64 2.98 -4.15
CA VAL A 24 11.20 1.82 -4.84
C VAL A 24 12.62 2.16 -5.28
N TYR A 25 13.57 1.33 -4.83
CA TYR A 25 14.99 1.48 -5.16
C TYR A 25 15.50 0.26 -5.94
N GLY A 26 16.45 0.49 -6.86
CA GLY A 26 17.19 -0.57 -7.52
C GLY A 26 16.38 -1.45 -8.47
N GLY A 27 15.26 -0.95 -9.01
CA GLY A 27 14.38 -1.68 -9.94
C GLY A 27 13.47 -0.76 -10.76
N SER A 28 12.77 -1.34 -11.73
CA SER A 28 11.80 -0.60 -12.55
C SER A 28 10.53 -0.29 -11.76
N PHE A 29 10.19 0.98 -11.66
CA PHE A 29 8.93 1.43 -11.08
C PHE A 29 7.74 1.19 -12.04
N SER A 30 7.98 1.34 -13.34
CA SER A 30 6.99 1.11 -14.39
C SER A 30 6.77 -0.39 -14.65
N GLY A 31 5.62 -0.72 -15.25
CA GLY A 31 5.26 -2.10 -15.58
C GLY A 31 4.80 -2.95 -14.40
N ASN A 32 4.64 -2.37 -13.20
CA ASN A 32 4.17 -3.07 -12.00
C ASN A 32 2.90 -2.42 -11.43
N GLN A 33 2.17 -3.20 -10.63
CA GLN A 33 1.16 -2.70 -9.72
C GLN A 33 1.76 -2.58 -8.32
N TRP A 34 1.45 -1.48 -7.64
CA TRP A 34 1.95 -1.17 -6.31
C TRP A 34 0.78 -1.14 -5.33
N SER A 35 0.79 -2.09 -4.40
CA SER A 35 -0.31 -2.33 -3.47
C SER A 35 -0.01 -1.85 -2.06
N TRP A 36 -1.07 -1.45 -1.35
CA TRP A 36 -1.08 -1.28 0.09
C TRP A 36 -1.93 -2.38 0.74
N ILE A 37 -1.39 -2.94 1.82
CA ILE A 37 -1.95 -4.07 2.55
C ILE A 37 -1.80 -3.76 4.03
N ARG A 38 -2.78 -4.12 4.86
CA ARG A 38 -2.65 -3.99 6.31
C ARG A 38 -2.90 -5.30 7.02
N GLN A 39 -2.27 -5.47 8.17
CA GLN A 39 -2.51 -6.59 9.07
C GLN A 39 -2.94 -6.07 10.45
N PRO A 40 -4.26 -6.08 10.75
CA PRO A 40 -4.74 -5.78 12.08
C PRO A 40 -4.27 -6.83 13.10
N PRO A 41 -4.13 -6.47 14.40
CA PRO A 41 -3.77 -7.42 15.45
C PRO A 41 -4.71 -8.63 15.49
N GLY A 42 -4.14 -9.84 15.50
CA GLY A 42 -4.90 -11.09 15.55
C GLY A 42 -5.68 -11.42 14.27
N LYS A 43 -5.47 -10.70 13.16
CA LYS A 43 -6.15 -10.94 11.87
C LYS A 43 -5.15 -11.26 10.74
N GLY A 44 -5.70 -11.78 9.65
CA GLY A 44 -4.96 -11.97 8.40
C GLY A 44 -4.66 -10.66 7.68
N LEU A 45 -3.95 -10.76 6.56
CA LEU A 45 -3.66 -9.65 5.67
C LEU A 45 -4.95 -9.18 4.97
N GLU A 46 -5.19 -7.86 4.98
CA GLU A 46 -6.28 -7.19 4.29
C GLU A 46 -5.71 -6.28 3.21
N TRP A 47 -6.08 -6.54 1.96
CA TRP A 47 -5.71 -5.67 0.84
C TRP A 47 -6.52 -4.38 0.88
N ILE A 48 -5.85 -3.23 0.70
CA ILE A 48 -6.46 -1.90 0.74
C ILE A 48 -6.75 -1.39 -0.67
N GLY A 49 -5.78 -1.54 -1.57
CA GLY A 49 -5.84 -0.99 -2.92
C GLY A 49 -4.50 -1.08 -3.63
N GLU A 50 -4.52 -0.78 -4.92
CA GLU A 50 -3.34 -0.75 -5.79
C GLU A 50 -3.32 0.46 -6.72
N ILE A 51 -2.13 0.80 -7.20
CA ILE A 51 -1.92 1.82 -8.22
C ILE A 51 -0.80 1.42 -9.19
N ASN A 52 -0.96 1.73 -10.47
CA ASN A 52 0.12 1.64 -11.45
C ASN A 52 0.80 3.00 -11.68
N HIS A 53 1.96 2.96 -12.33
CA HIS A 53 2.73 4.16 -12.69
C HIS A 53 1.97 5.18 -13.57
N SER A 54 0.88 4.79 -14.24
CA SER A 54 0.03 5.68 -15.05
C SER A 54 -1.15 6.26 -14.24
N GLY A 55 -1.24 5.98 -12.94
CA GLY A 55 -2.30 6.45 -12.05
C GLY A 55 -3.58 5.59 -12.03
N GLY A 56 -3.64 4.54 -12.85
CA GLY A 56 -4.75 3.58 -12.81
C GLY A 56 -4.74 2.84 -11.46
N ASN A 57 -5.88 2.86 -10.75
CA ASN A 57 -5.99 2.35 -9.40
C ASN A 57 -7.23 1.47 -9.20
N ASN A 58 -7.19 0.67 -8.15
CA ASN A 58 -8.34 -0.08 -7.65
C ASN A 58 -8.30 -0.10 -6.12
N TYR A 59 -9.46 -0.21 -5.47
CA TYR A 59 -9.59 -0.16 -4.02
C TYR A 59 -10.45 -1.30 -3.51
N ASN A 60 -10.20 -1.70 -2.27
CA ASN A 60 -11.13 -2.53 -1.52
C ASN A 60 -12.45 -1.74 -1.34
N PRO A 61 -13.60 -2.27 -1.79
CA PRO A 61 -14.89 -1.58 -1.69
C PRO A 61 -15.23 -1.09 -0.28
N SER A 62 -14.83 -1.86 0.75
CA SER A 62 -15.08 -1.52 2.16
C SER A 62 -14.29 -0.29 2.65
N LEU A 63 -13.22 0.10 1.95
CA LEU A 63 -12.36 1.22 2.33
C LEU A 63 -12.39 2.38 1.32
N LYS A 64 -13.05 2.18 0.17
CA LYS A 64 -13.01 3.08 -0.99
C LYS A 64 -13.41 4.54 -0.70
N SER A 65 -14.29 4.78 0.27
CA SER A 65 -14.73 6.13 0.63
C SER A 65 -13.70 6.94 1.43
N ARG A 66 -12.72 6.26 2.04
CA ARG A 66 -11.72 6.88 2.92
C ARG A 66 -10.29 6.79 2.40
N VAL A 67 -10.05 5.93 1.40
CA VAL A 67 -8.72 5.65 0.87
C VAL A 67 -8.43 6.47 -0.38
N THR A 68 -7.26 7.05 -0.42
CA THR A 68 -6.65 7.61 -1.63
C THR A 68 -5.25 7.04 -1.78
N ILE A 69 -4.99 6.39 -2.91
CA ILE A 69 -3.62 5.97 -3.27
C ILE A 69 -3.13 6.89 -4.39
N SER A 70 -1.88 7.33 -4.30
CA SER A 70 -1.28 8.24 -5.28
C SER A 70 0.11 7.79 -5.69
N VAL A 71 0.57 8.28 -6.84
CA VAL A 71 1.85 7.90 -7.43
C VAL A 71 2.65 9.15 -7.82
N ASP A 72 3.93 9.18 -7.48
CA ASP A 72 4.91 10.19 -7.87
C ASP A 72 6.04 9.50 -8.63
N THR A 73 5.89 9.45 -9.96
CA THR A 73 6.86 8.80 -10.85
C THR A 73 8.20 9.51 -10.90
N SER A 74 8.25 10.82 -10.60
CA SER A 74 9.51 11.57 -10.55
C SER A 74 10.42 11.10 -9.41
N LYS A 75 9.84 10.49 -8.38
CA LYS A 75 10.55 9.98 -7.19
C LYS A 75 10.49 8.46 -7.05
N ASN A 76 9.86 7.75 -7.99
CA ASN A 76 9.55 6.32 -7.87
C ASN A 76 8.84 5.98 -6.55
N GLN A 77 7.84 6.78 -6.21
CA GLN A 77 7.09 6.68 -4.96
C GLN A 77 5.61 6.46 -5.20
N PHE A 78 4.97 5.77 -4.26
CA PHE A 78 3.52 5.73 -4.15
C PHE A 78 3.13 5.89 -2.69
N SER A 79 1.96 6.48 -2.46
CA SER A 79 1.49 6.86 -1.13
C SER A 79 0.08 6.39 -0.88
N LEU A 80 -0.23 6.19 0.41
CA LEU A 80 -1.55 5.89 0.93
C LEU A 80 -1.97 7.04 1.83
N LYS A 81 -3.16 7.58 1.58
CA LYS A 81 -3.91 8.37 2.54
C LYS A 81 -5.17 7.61 2.96
N LEU A 82 -5.42 7.54 4.26
CA LEU A 82 -6.65 7.00 4.82
C LEU A 82 -7.24 8.06 5.75
N SER A 83 -8.37 8.65 5.37
CA SER A 83 -9.04 9.69 6.13
C SER A 83 -9.94 9.11 7.22
N SER A 84 -10.25 9.95 8.21
CA SER A 84 -11.17 9.62 9.31
C SER A 84 -10.81 8.28 9.96
N VAL A 85 -9.55 8.15 10.41
CA VAL A 85 -9.06 6.91 10.99
C VAL A 85 -9.77 6.61 12.31
N THR A 86 -9.92 5.32 12.60
CA THR A 86 -10.54 4.81 13.83
C THR A 86 -9.59 3.81 14.49
N ALA A 87 -9.89 3.42 15.73
CA ALA A 87 -9.11 2.37 16.43
C ALA A 87 -9.00 1.06 15.61
N ALA A 88 -10.00 0.75 14.78
CA ALA A 88 -10.02 -0.41 13.89
C ALA A 88 -9.01 -0.33 12.74
N ASP A 89 -8.48 0.86 12.45
CA ASP A 89 -7.44 1.06 11.44
C ASP A 89 -6.02 0.85 12.02
N THR A 90 -5.90 0.51 13.32
CA THR A 90 -4.63 0.07 13.93
C THR A 90 -4.16 -1.24 13.32
N ALA A 91 -2.99 -1.22 12.68
CA ALA A 91 -2.44 -2.36 11.97
C ALA A 91 -0.97 -2.13 11.62
N VAL A 92 -0.28 -3.19 11.18
CA VAL A 92 0.96 -3.02 10.41
C VAL A 92 0.60 -2.85 8.94
N TYR A 93 1.09 -1.78 8.31
CA TYR A 93 0.83 -1.43 6.92
C TYR A 93 2.03 -1.74 6.04
N TYR A 94 1.82 -2.57 5.02
CA TYR A 94 2.83 -3.01 4.08
C TYR A 94 2.56 -2.43 2.69
N CYS A 95 3.63 -2.02 2.02
CA CYS A 95 3.61 -1.76 0.59
C CYS A 95 4.17 -3.00 -0.11
N ALA A 96 3.61 -3.36 -1.25
CA ALA A 96 3.98 -4.57 -1.96
C ALA A 96 3.95 -4.40 -3.47
N ARG A 97 4.80 -5.15 -4.18
CA ARG A 97 4.80 -5.22 -5.64
C ARG A 97 3.97 -6.40 -6.11
N GLN A 98 3.08 -6.13 -7.05
CA GLN A 98 2.48 -7.15 -7.89
C GLN A 98 3.04 -7.00 -9.31
N PRO A 99 3.87 -7.95 -9.77
CA PRO A 99 4.46 -7.90 -11.11
C PRO A 99 3.35 -8.08 -12.16
N ARG A 100 3.33 -7.19 -13.16
CA ARG A 100 2.43 -7.36 -14.31
C ARG A 100 3.03 -8.47 -15.18
N ARG A 101 2.46 -9.68 -15.15
CA ARG A 101 3.00 -10.80 -15.94
C ARG A 101 2.96 -10.45 -17.44
N LEU A 102 4.11 -10.65 -18.10
CA LEU A 102 4.23 -10.92 -19.53
C LEU A 102 3.31 -12.11 -19.88
N GLN A 103 2.72 -12.08 -21.07
CA GLN A 103 1.69 -12.97 -21.66
C GLN A 103 1.95 -14.49 -21.68
N LEU A 104 2.86 -15.04 -20.88
CA LEU A 104 3.37 -16.41 -21.06
C LEU A 104 2.77 -17.46 -20.11
N TRP A 105 1.83 -17.12 -19.23
CA TRP A 105 1.22 -18.08 -18.30
C TRP A 105 -0.27 -17.83 -18.10
N PRO A 106 -1.11 -18.87 -17.88
CA PRO A 106 -2.53 -18.71 -17.66
C PRO A 106 -2.77 -17.79 -16.46
N GLN A 107 -3.73 -16.89 -16.66
CA GLN A 107 -4.08 -15.78 -15.78
C GLN A 107 -4.43 -16.28 -14.36
N ASN A 108 -4.20 -15.43 -13.34
CA ASN A 108 -4.66 -15.56 -11.93
C ASN A 108 -3.59 -15.77 -10.83
N TYR A 109 -2.34 -15.38 -11.05
CA TYR A 109 -1.38 -15.32 -9.95
C TYR A 109 -1.46 -13.97 -9.22
N TRP A 110 -2.31 -13.91 -8.19
CA TRP A 110 -2.41 -12.81 -7.20
C TRP A 110 -1.32 -12.96 -6.13
N TYR A 111 -0.05 -12.89 -6.54
CA TYR A 111 1.06 -12.97 -5.58
C TYR A 111 1.87 -11.69 -5.57
N PHE A 112 2.32 -11.33 -4.37
CA PHE A 112 3.21 -10.23 -4.12
C PHE A 112 4.63 -10.78 -3.99
N ASP A 113 5.51 -10.40 -4.91
CA ASP A 113 6.88 -10.92 -4.96
C ASP A 113 7.89 -10.05 -4.19
N LEU A 114 7.52 -8.81 -3.85
CA LEU A 114 8.29 -7.90 -3.02
C LEU A 114 7.40 -7.21 -2.00
N TRP A 115 7.91 -7.09 -0.77
CA TRP A 115 7.23 -6.47 0.36
C TRP A 115 8.17 -5.46 1.02
N GLY A 116 7.61 -4.33 1.45
CA GLY A 116 8.28 -3.46 2.39
C GLY A 116 8.26 -4.05 3.80
N ARG A 117 9.07 -3.48 4.70
CA ARG A 117 9.22 -3.98 6.08
C ARG A 117 7.97 -3.81 6.95
N GLY A 118 7.02 -2.99 6.51
CA GLY A 118 5.82 -2.65 7.28
C GLY A 118 6.03 -1.45 8.20
N THR A 119 4.96 -0.69 8.39
CA THR A 119 4.90 0.42 9.36
C THR A 119 3.78 0.13 10.35
N LEU A 120 4.09 0.06 11.64
CA LEU A 120 3.07 -0.02 12.68
C LEU A 120 2.37 1.34 12.78
N VAL A 121 1.06 1.34 12.61
CA VAL A 121 0.19 2.49 12.81
C VAL A 121 -0.74 2.18 13.97
N THR A 122 -0.73 3.05 14.98
CA THR A 122 -1.62 2.97 16.13
C THR A 122 -2.59 4.14 16.10
N VAL A 123 -3.88 3.86 16.26
CA VAL A 123 -4.92 4.89 16.39
C VAL A 123 -5.52 4.80 17.79
N SER A 124 -5.22 5.78 18.63
CA SER A 124 -5.67 5.83 20.03
C SER A 124 -5.92 7.27 20.47
N SER A 125 -6.82 7.44 21.44
CA SER A 125 -7.13 8.73 22.09
C SER A 125 -6.00 9.18 23.01
#